data_AF-A0A952QTQ0-F1
#
_entry.id   AF-A0A952QTQ0-F1
#
_cell.length_a   1.000
_cell.length_b   1.000
_cell.length_c   1.000
_cell.angle_alpha   90.00
_cell.angle_beta   90.00
_cell.angle_gamma   90.00
#
_symmetry.space_group_name_H-M   'P 1'
#
loop_
_entity.id
_entity.type
_entity.pdbx_description
1 polymer ?
#
loop_
_entity_poly.entity_id
_entity_poly.type
_entity_poly.pdbx_seq_one_letter_code
_entity_poly.pdbx_strand_id
1 'polypeptide(L)'
;MSTADWVAASSELPDEGETVLLHIPGFLLPRPLIATLRRGDPTHDGEWYRRDHWHCAAILAIGSPQVVQPDHVWCRIPTPSGVDAWADTRMRFDAATPPESPPLAPAPPPAHQHRQPTLFDQMEAV
;
A
#
# COMPACT_ATOMS: atom_id res chain seq x y z
N MET A 1 -6.86 34.45 3.28
CA MET A 1 -6.84 32.97 3.19
C MET A 1 -6.32 32.65 1.80
N SER A 2 -5.11 32.09 1.65
CA SER A 2 -4.71 31.60 0.33
C SER A 2 -5.55 30.36 0.03
N THR A 3 -6.27 30.37 -1.08
CA THR A 3 -6.83 29.15 -1.66
C THR A 3 -5.64 28.23 -1.94
N ALA A 4 -5.68 27.00 -1.41
CA ALA A 4 -4.70 26.01 -1.80
C ALA A 4 -4.88 25.73 -3.29
N ASP A 5 -3.80 25.81 -4.07
CA ASP A 5 -3.82 25.52 -5.50
C ASP A 5 -3.90 24.00 -5.67
N TRP A 6 -5.11 23.49 -5.89
CA TRP A 6 -5.36 22.08 -6.16
C TRP A 6 -5.04 21.77 -7.61
N VAL A 7 -4.18 20.77 -7.83
CA VAL A 7 -3.70 20.30 -9.13
C VAL A 7 -4.29 18.92 -9.39
N ALA A 8 -4.80 18.70 -10.60
CA ALA A 8 -5.28 17.39 -11.01
C ALA A 8 -4.10 16.46 -11.33
N ALA A 9 -4.17 15.21 -10.86
CA ALA A 9 -3.15 14.18 -11.12
C ALA A 9 -2.97 13.87 -12.62
N SER A 10 -4.00 14.11 -13.43
CA SER A 10 -3.95 14.03 -14.88
C SER A 10 -3.12 15.12 -15.55
N SER A 11 -2.92 16.25 -14.88
CA SER A 11 -2.12 17.37 -15.40
C SER A 11 -0.66 17.22 -15.00
N GLU A 12 -0.43 17.01 -13.71
CA GLU A 12 0.91 16.89 -13.14
C GLU A 12 0.86 16.06 -11.84
N LEU A 13 1.96 15.38 -11.56
CA LEU A 13 2.20 14.66 -10.32
C LEU A 13 3.35 15.33 -9.56
N PRO A 14 3.31 15.36 -8.22
CA PRO A 14 4.39 15.91 -7.43
C PRO A 14 5.68 15.07 -7.59
N ASP A 15 6.78 15.57 -7.04
CA ASP A 15 8.00 14.79 -6.99
C ASP A 15 7.81 13.53 -6.12
N GLU A 16 8.53 12.47 -6.45
CA GLU A 16 8.47 11.23 -5.67
C GLU A 16 8.89 11.50 -4.21
N GLY A 17 8.08 10.99 -3.27
CA GLY A 17 8.30 11.19 -1.84
C GLY A 17 7.98 12.59 -1.31
N GLU A 18 7.51 13.53 -2.14
CA GLU A 18 6.98 14.82 -1.69
C GLU A 18 5.67 14.62 -0.91
N THR A 19 5.54 15.32 0.23
CA THR A 19 4.31 15.28 1.03
C THR A 19 3.30 16.30 0.53
N VAL A 20 2.11 15.83 0.22
CA VAL A 20 0.99 16.63 -0.30
C VAL A 20 -0.28 16.38 0.50
N LEU A 21 -1.24 17.28 0.37
CA LEU A 21 -2.64 16.95 0.64
C LEU A 21 -3.25 16.35 -0.61
N LEU A 22 -3.90 15.21 -0.45
CA LEU A 22 -4.57 14.45 -1.50
C LEU A 22 -6.06 14.40 -1.22
N HIS A 23 -6.86 14.72 -2.23
CA HIS A 23 -8.30 14.52 -2.21
C HIS A 23 -8.68 13.54 -3.32
N ILE A 24 -9.32 12.43 -2.92
CA ILE A 24 -9.82 11.38 -3.81
C ILE A 24 -11.34 11.57 -3.93
N PRO A 25 -11.86 12.01 -5.09
CA PRO A 25 -13.30 12.13 -5.30
C PRO A 25 -14.02 10.80 -5.06
N GLY A 26 -15.17 10.84 -4.38
CA GLY A 26 -15.97 9.64 -4.12
C GLY A 26 -15.42 8.70 -3.03
N PHE A 27 -14.28 9.03 -2.41
CA PHE A 27 -13.79 8.28 -1.25
C PHE A 27 -14.73 8.47 -0.05
N LEU A 28 -14.89 7.41 0.76
CA LEU A 28 -15.84 7.36 1.88
C LEU A 28 -15.69 8.50 2.89
N LEU A 29 -14.50 9.09 2.97
CA LEU A 29 -14.22 10.23 3.84
C LEU A 29 -14.01 11.49 2.98
N PRO A 30 -14.83 12.53 3.15
CA PRO A 30 -14.76 13.76 2.36
C PRO A 30 -13.58 14.67 2.78
N ARG A 31 -12.56 14.13 3.44
CA ARG A 31 -11.45 14.90 4.00
C ARG A 31 -10.18 14.63 3.20
N PRO A 32 -9.40 15.66 2.85
CA PRO A 32 -8.07 15.48 2.31
C PRO A 32 -7.19 14.63 3.24
N LEU A 33 -6.38 13.79 2.63
CA LEU A 33 -5.41 12.92 3.28
C LEU A 33 -4.02 13.52 3.11
N ILE A 34 -3.14 13.29 4.08
CA ILE A 34 -1.71 13.48 3.85
C ILE A 34 -1.25 12.29 3.01
N ALA A 35 -0.55 12.54 1.90
CA ALA A 35 -0.03 11.48 1.07
C ALA A 35 1.36 11.81 0.52
N THR A 36 2.09 10.77 0.11
CA THR A 36 3.28 10.87 -0.73
C THR A 36 3.08 10.08 -2.01
N LEU A 37 3.75 10.49 -3.08
CA LEU A 37 3.79 9.74 -4.33
C LEU A 37 4.91 8.70 -4.28
N ARG A 38 4.63 7.48 -4.71
CA ARG A 38 5.63 6.47 -5.08
C ARG A 38 5.49 6.16 -6.57
N ARG A 39 6.58 6.24 -7.31
CA ARG A 39 6.57 5.93 -8.73
C ARG A 39 6.53 4.42 -8.94
N GLY A 40 5.83 3.99 -9.98
CA GLY A 40 5.91 2.63 -10.45
C GLY A 40 7.29 2.34 -11.03
N ASP A 41 7.74 1.09 -10.89
CA ASP A 41 8.96 0.61 -11.55
C ASP A 41 8.56 -0.11 -12.85
N PRO A 42 8.82 0.47 -14.03
CA PRO A 42 8.45 -0.14 -15.30
C PRO A 42 9.23 -1.43 -15.59
N THR A 43 10.36 -1.66 -14.93
CA THR A 43 11.19 -2.85 -15.10
C THR A 43 10.77 -4.01 -14.22
N HIS A 44 9.92 -3.77 -13.22
CA HIS A 44 9.40 -4.81 -12.35
C HIS A 44 8.30 -5.63 -13.04
N ASP A 45 8.26 -6.93 -12.76
CA ASP A 45 7.21 -7.80 -13.29
C ASP A 45 5.93 -7.70 -12.46
N GLY A 46 4.80 -7.49 -13.15
CA GLY A 46 3.48 -7.32 -12.55
C GLY A 46 2.93 -5.91 -12.73
N GLU A 47 1.70 -5.83 -13.26
CA GLU A 47 1.04 -4.56 -13.57
C GLU A 47 0.91 -3.62 -12.37
N TRP A 48 0.70 -4.19 -11.18
CA TRP A 48 0.64 -3.43 -9.94
C TRP A 48 1.92 -2.64 -9.69
N TYR A 49 3.10 -3.25 -9.81
CA TYR A 49 4.37 -2.59 -9.47
C TYR A 49 4.80 -1.52 -10.48
N ARG A 50 4.26 -1.57 -11.71
CA ARG A 50 4.56 -0.62 -12.78
C ARG A 50 3.76 0.68 -12.69
N ARG A 51 2.76 0.75 -11.81
CA ARG A 51 1.87 1.90 -11.69
C ARG A 51 2.32 2.82 -10.56
N ASP A 52 2.04 4.11 -10.71
CA ASP A 52 2.26 5.09 -9.65
C ASP A 52 1.20 4.92 -8.55
N HIS A 53 1.61 5.10 -7.28
CA HIS A 53 0.75 4.96 -6.12
C HIS A 53 0.84 6.16 -5.18
N TRP A 54 -0.31 6.51 -4.62
CA TRP A 54 -0.41 7.34 -3.43
C TRP A 54 -0.22 6.48 -2.17
N HIS A 55 0.68 6.92 -1.30
CA HIS A 55 0.83 6.40 0.04
C HIS A 55 0.23 7.40 1.03
N CYS A 56 -0.94 7.06 1.55
CA CYS A 56 -1.68 7.92 2.46
C CYS A 56 -1.28 7.67 3.92
N ALA A 57 -0.93 8.72 4.65
CA ALA A 57 -0.87 8.70 6.10
C ALA A 57 -2.31 8.75 6.64
N ALA A 58 -2.87 7.60 6.96
CA ALA A 58 -4.19 7.50 7.58
C ALA A 58 -4.08 7.17 9.08
N ILE A 59 -4.87 7.88 9.90
CA ILE A 59 -5.07 7.60 11.34
C ILE A 59 -5.89 6.31 11.54
N LEU A 60 -6.71 5.94 10.55
CA LEU A 60 -7.47 4.70 10.50
C LEU A 60 -6.81 3.77 9.48
N ALA A 61 -6.64 2.50 9.83
CA ALA A 61 -5.76 1.50 9.22
C ALA A 61 -6.01 1.09 7.74
N ILE A 62 -6.46 2.01 6.89
CA ILE A 62 -6.53 1.84 5.43
C ILE A 62 -5.28 2.46 4.81
N GLY A 63 -4.10 2.09 5.32
CA GLY A 63 -2.78 2.52 4.81
C GLY A 63 -2.37 1.80 3.52
N SER A 64 -3.35 1.33 2.73
CA SER A 64 -3.10 0.61 1.50
C SER A 64 -2.73 1.60 0.38
N PRO A 65 -1.65 1.34 -0.37
CA PRO A 65 -1.31 2.14 -1.54
C PRO A 65 -2.50 2.26 -2.49
N GLN A 66 -2.80 3.47 -2.94
CA GLN A 66 -3.87 3.72 -3.91
C GLN A 66 -3.24 4.01 -5.27
N VAL A 67 -3.64 3.29 -6.31
CA VAL A 67 -3.20 3.61 -7.68
C VAL A 67 -3.60 5.05 -8.00
N VAL A 68 -2.68 5.82 -8.57
CA VAL A 68 -2.95 7.18 -9.02
C VAL A 68 -4.04 7.14 -10.11
N GLN A 69 -5.14 7.88 -9.91
CA GLN A 69 -6.19 8.06 -10.91
C GLN A 69 -6.20 9.50 -11.45
N PRO A 70 -6.63 9.72 -12.70
CA PRO A 70 -6.65 11.04 -13.35
C PRO A 70 -7.47 12.12 -12.63
N ASP A 71 -8.49 11.71 -11.88
CA ASP A 71 -9.46 12.55 -11.19
C ASP A 71 -9.04 12.88 -9.75
N HIS A 72 -7.99 12.25 -9.23
CA HIS A 72 -7.40 12.64 -7.96
C HIS A 72 -6.85 14.07 -8.06
N VAL A 73 -7.03 14.85 -7.00
CA VAL A 73 -6.50 16.21 -6.92
C VAL A 73 -5.61 16.34 -5.69
N TRP A 74 -4.51 17.06 -5.83
CA TRP A 74 -3.53 17.22 -4.77
C TRP A 74 -3.10 18.68 -4.63
N CYS A 75 -2.58 19.07 -3.48
CA CYS A 75 -1.95 20.37 -3.30
C CYS A 75 -0.73 20.29 -2.39
N ARG A 76 0.26 21.14 -2.66
CA ARG A 76 1.48 21.22 -1.85
C ARG A 76 1.16 21.80 -0.48
N ILE A 77 1.72 21.19 0.56
CA ILE A 77 1.70 21.75 1.90
C ILE A 77 3.09 22.25 2.28
N PRO A 78 3.19 23.43 2.94
CA PRO A 78 4.47 23.92 3.41
C PRO A 78 5.01 22.97 4.48
N THR A 79 6.22 22.44 4.25
CA THR A 79 6.95 21.72 5.27
C THR A 79 7.26 22.68 6.43
N PRO A 80 6.84 22.40 7.68
CA PRO A 80 7.17 23.26 8.80
C PRO A 80 8.69 23.29 8.99
N SER A 81 9.27 24.47 9.18
CA SER A 81 10.70 24.64 9.41
C SER A 81 11.15 23.89 10.68
N GLY A 82 12.25 23.14 10.58
CA GLY A 82 12.86 22.45 11.73
C GLY A 82 12.26 21.08 12.05
N VAL A 83 11.45 20.52 11.14
CA VAL A 83 10.86 19.19 11.36
C VAL A 83 11.16 18.26 10.18
N ASP A 84 11.96 17.22 10.46
CA ASP A 84 12.00 15.97 9.69
C ASP A 84 10.69 15.15 9.87
N ALA A 85 9.61 15.73 10.41
CA ALA A 85 8.40 15.01 10.86
C ALA A 85 7.70 14.21 9.77
N TRP A 86 7.94 14.51 8.50
CA TRP A 86 7.37 13.76 7.39
C TRP A 86 8.23 12.54 6.99
N ALA A 87 9.38 12.32 7.63
CA ALA A 87 10.20 11.12 7.46
C ALA A 87 9.47 9.85 7.90
N ASP A 88 8.51 9.95 8.84
CA ASP A 88 7.79 8.80 9.39
C ASP A 88 6.79 8.19 8.39
N THR A 89 6.32 8.96 7.40
CA THR A 89 5.57 8.43 6.24
C THR A 89 6.42 7.52 5.34
N ARG A 90 7.75 7.61 5.42
CA ARG A 90 8.68 6.77 4.65
C ARG A 90 9.05 5.48 5.39
N MET A 91 8.96 5.45 6.73
CA MET A 91 9.59 4.40 7.54
C MET A 91 8.77 3.12 7.81
N ARG A 92 7.46 3.08 7.52
CA ARG A 92 6.68 1.86 7.84
C ARG A 92 6.69 0.75 6.79
N PHE A 93 7.35 0.93 5.63
CA PHE A 93 7.34 -0.06 4.55
C PHE A 93 8.68 -0.67 4.17
N ASP A 94 9.81 -0.17 4.69
CA ASP A 94 11.09 -0.90 4.61
C ASP A 94 11.15 -2.09 5.59
N ALA A 95 10.11 -2.29 6.43
CA ALA A 95 9.94 -3.50 7.23
C ALA A 95 9.45 -4.72 6.42
N ALA A 96 9.82 -4.79 5.14
CA ALA A 96 9.76 -6.01 4.35
C ALA A 96 11.18 -6.48 4.01
N THR A 97 12.05 -6.57 5.02
CA THR A 97 13.05 -7.65 4.97
C THR A 97 12.23 -8.94 4.91
N PRO A 98 12.34 -9.77 3.85
CA PRO A 98 11.80 -11.13 3.95
C PRO A 98 12.39 -11.73 5.22
N PRO A 99 11.62 -12.40 6.08
CA PRO A 99 12.23 -13.14 7.18
C PRO A 99 13.29 -14.03 6.54
N GLU A 100 14.55 -13.83 6.92
CA GLU A 100 15.66 -14.67 6.50
C GLU A 100 15.20 -16.09 6.81
N SER A 101 14.87 -16.85 5.77
CA SER A 101 14.34 -18.19 5.95
C SER A 101 15.42 -18.95 6.71
N PRO A 102 15.15 -19.45 7.94
CA PRO A 102 16.15 -20.24 8.62
C PRO A 102 16.53 -21.39 7.69
N PRO A 103 17.82 -21.79 7.63
CA PRO A 103 18.25 -22.84 6.72
C PRO A 103 17.35 -24.05 6.92
N LEU A 104 16.72 -24.53 5.84
CA LEU A 104 15.83 -25.69 5.88
C LEU A 104 16.59 -26.84 6.57
N ALA A 105 16.20 -27.16 7.80
CA ALA A 105 16.55 -28.43 8.38
C ALA A 105 15.96 -29.52 7.50
N PRO A 106 16.69 -30.62 7.22
CA PRO A 106 16.16 -31.72 6.44
C PRO A 106 14.85 -32.22 7.07
N ALA A 107 13.80 -32.30 6.25
CA ALA A 107 12.49 -32.72 6.69
C ALA A 107 12.56 -34.14 7.31
N PRO A 108 11.93 -34.38 8.47
CA PRO A 108 11.79 -35.73 8.99
C PRO A 108 10.93 -36.58 8.02
N PRO A 109 11.16 -37.90 7.93
CA PRO A 109 10.42 -38.76 7.01
C PRO A 109 8.91 -38.73 7.33
N PRO A 110 8.04 -38.93 6.32
CA PRO A 110 6.60 -38.78 6.49
C PRO A 110 6.08 -39.80 7.50
N ALA A 111 5.54 -39.30 8.61
CA ALA A 111 4.76 -40.11 9.54
C ALA A 111 3.47 -40.58 8.84
N HIS A 112 3.13 -41.85 9.04
CA HIS A 112 1.96 -42.51 8.49
C HIS A 112 0.71 -41.62 8.55
N GLN A 113 0.20 -41.23 7.38
CA GLN A 113 -1.06 -40.51 7.25
C GLN A 113 -2.19 -41.44 7.68
N HIS A 114 -2.75 -41.21 8.87
CA HIS A 114 -4.06 -41.73 9.22
C HIS A 114 -5.09 -41.07 8.29
N ARG A 115 -5.54 -41.84 7.30
CA ARG A 115 -6.61 -41.43 6.38
C ARG A 115 -7.88 -41.25 7.20
N GLN A 116 -8.35 -40.01 7.37
CA GLN A 116 -9.73 -39.78 7.81
C GLN A 116 -10.64 -40.08 6.61
N PRO A 117 -11.65 -40.97 6.77
CA PRO A 117 -12.63 -41.19 5.73
C PRO A 117 -13.43 -39.90 5.50
N THR A 118 -13.80 -39.67 4.24
CA THR A 118 -14.55 -38.48 3.87
C THR A 118 -16.03 -38.66 4.20
N LEU A 119 -16.76 -37.56 4.32
CA LEU A 119 -18.21 -37.56 4.60
C LEU A 119 -19.01 -38.34 3.53
N PHE A 120 -18.46 -38.49 2.32
CA PHE A 120 -19.02 -39.32 1.25
C PHE A 120 -18.96 -40.82 1.56
N ASP A 121 -17.90 -41.29 2.22
CA ASP A 121 -17.74 -42.70 2.63
C ASP A 121 -18.77 -43.11 3.70
N GLN A 122 -19.39 -42.13 4.38
CA GLN A 122 -20.38 -42.36 5.45
C GLN A 122 -21.82 -42.40 4.94
N MET A 123 -22.09 -41.92 3.72
CA MET A 123 -23.46 -41.83 3.18
C MET A 123 -23.90 -43.07 2.39
N GLU A 124 -22.97 -43.95 1.96
CA GLU A 124 -23.31 -45.22 1.30
C GLU A 124 -23.61 -46.38 2.28
N ALA A 125 -23.61 -46.12 3.59
CA ALA A 125 -23.82 -47.14 4.62
C ALA A 125 -25.18 -47.05 5.35
N VAL A 126 -26.23 -46.57 4.68
CA VAL A 126 -27.63 -46.63 5.18
C VAL A 126 -28.52 -47.40 4.22
#